data_AF-A0A2N1QKN7-F1
#
_entry.id   AF-A0A2N1QKN7-F1
#
_cell.length_a   1.000
_cell.length_b   1.000
_cell.length_c   1.000
_cell.angle_alpha   90.00
_cell.angle_beta   90.00
_cell.angle_gamma   90.00
#
_symmetry.space_group_name_H-M   'P 1'
#
loop_
_entity.id
_entity.type
_entity.pdbx_description
1 polymer ?
#
loop_
_entity_poly.entity_id
_entity_poly.type
_entity_poly.pdbx_seq_one_letter_code
_entity_poly.pdbx_strand_id
1 'polypeptide(L)'
;MAAVLFATHYHELTKLAGKLPGVTNLSMAVEEGKEGVTFLHKVVESPSDRSYGIEVARLAGVPSLVLRRSKELLAGFEAAANEQKSSLPVNEESQMKLFDVGHEAILEELAASDPDEMTPMEALQIVYRLRKESRKVLGFK
;
A
#
# COMPACT_ATOMS: atom_id res chain seq x y z
N MET A 1 13.82 -22.40 -25.98
CA MET A 1 13.44 -22.00 -24.62
C MET A 1 14.42 -20.92 -24.18
N ALA A 2 13.95 -19.78 -23.68
CA ALA A 2 14.83 -18.70 -23.23
C ALA A 2 14.94 -18.73 -21.71
N ALA A 3 16.17 -18.62 -21.18
CA ALA A 3 16.41 -18.38 -19.76
C ALA A 3 16.37 -16.87 -19.51
N VAL A 4 15.60 -16.43 -18.53
CA VAL A 4 15.41 -15.00 -18.20
C VAL A 4 15.75 -14.78 -16.75
N LEU A 5 16.59 -13.77 -16.48
CA LEU A 5 16.81 -13.22 -15.15
C LEU A 5 16.18 -11.84 -15.08
N PHE A 6 15.32 -11.63 -14.09
CA PHE A 6 14.58 -10.38 -13.92
C PHE A 6 14.89 -9.78 -12.55
N ALA A 7 15.77 -8.78 -12.53
CA ALA A 7 16.11 -8.04 -11.32
C ALA A 7 15.10 -6.90 -11.08
N THR A 8 14.47 -6.87 -9.91
CA THR A 8 13.41 -5.91 -9.60
C THR A 8 13.41 -5.51 -8.13
N HIS A 9 12.83 -4.34 -7.85
CA HIS A 9 12.53 -3.85 -6.50
C HIS A 9 11.03 -3.95 -6.16
N TYR A 10 10.19 -4.44 -7.08
CA TYR A 10 8.76 -4.64 -6.85
C TYR A 10 8.51 -5.95 -6.11
N HIS A 11 8.15 -5.86 -4.83
CA HIS A 11 7.88 -7.03 -3.99
C HIS A 11 6.62 -7.79 -4.45
N GLU A 12 5.65 -7.11 -5.05
CA GLU A 12 4.39 -7.70 -5.53
C GLU A 12 4.63 -8.79 -6.57
N LEU A 13 5.70 -8.67 -7.36
CA LEU A 13 6.06 -9.63 -8.40
C LEU A 13 6.54 -10.96 -7.81
N THR A 14 6.97 -11.01 -6.54
CA THR A 14 7.34 -12.26 -5.88
C THR A 14 6.16 -13.25 -5.81
N LYS A 15 4.92 -12.74 -5.84
CA LYS A 15 3.71 -13.58 -5.88
C LYS A 15 3.56 -14.37 -7.18
N LEU A 16 4.25 -13.98 -8.26
CA LEU A 16 4.18 -14.66 -9.56
C LEU A 16 4.76 -16.07 -9.52
N ALA A 17 5.74 -16.34 -8.64
CA ALA A 17 6.29 -17.68 -8.46
C ALA A 17 5.24 -18.71 -8.00
N GLY A 18 4.16 -18.26 -7.34
CA GLY A 18 3.03 -19.12 -6.96
C GLY A 18 1.95 -19.25 -8.05
N LYS A 19 2.00 -18.45 -9.11
CA LYS A 19 0.96 -18.39 -10.16
C LYS A 19 1.43 -18.94 -11.50
N LEU A 20 2.71 -18.85 -11.83
CA LEU A 20 3.26 -19.21 -13.13
C LEU A 20 4.24 -20.39 -13.00
N PRO A 21 4.09 -21.46 -13.81
CA PRO A 21 5.02 -22.57 -13.80
C PRO A 21 6.38 -22.13 -14.34
N GLY A 22 7.46 -22.55 -13.68
CA GLY A 22 8.84 -22.25 -14.08
C GLY A 22 9.37 -20.89 -13.60
N VAL A 23 8.62 -20.14 -12.79
CA VAL A 23 9.09 -18.91 -12.13
C VAL A 23 9.59 -19.25 -10.73
N THR A 24 10.79 -18.78 -10.39
CA THR A 24 11.38 -18.91 -9.05
C THR A 24 11.78 -17.54 -8.53
N ASN A 25 11.69 -17.33 -7.21
CA ASN A 25 12.17 -16.11 -6.59
C ASN A 25 13.59 -16.31 -6.09
N LEU A 26 14.46 -15.37 -6.47
CA LEU A 26 15.84 -15.27 -5.99
C LEU A 26 16.02 -13.91 -5.33
N SER A 27 16.76 -13.87 -4.22
CA SER A 27 17.13 -12.62 -3.55
C SER A 27 18.58 -12.65 -3.09
N MET A 28 19.12 -11.48 -2.75
CA MET A 28 20.46 -11.37 -2.17
C MET A 28 20.37 -11.54 -0.66
N ALA A 29 21.21 -12.40 -0.11
CA ALA A 29 21.28 -12.64 1.33
C ALA A 29 21.81 -11.41 2.06
N VAL A 30 21.13 -11.10 3.16
CA VAL A 30 21.36 -9.92 3.99
C VAL A 30 21.37 -10.37 5.45
N GLU A 31 22.31 -9.85 6.23
CA GLU A 31 22.39 -10.06 7.68
C GLU A 31 22.14 -8.75 8.43
N GLU A 32 21.20 -8.77 9.38
CA GLU A 32 20.89 -7.63 10.25
C GLU A 32 21.66 -7.77 11.58
N GLY A 33 22.43 -6.73 11.93
CA GLY A 33 23.22 -6.66 13.16
C GLY A 33 23.03 -5.34 13.90
N LYS A 34 23.76 -5.18 15.01
CA LYS A 34 23.66 -3.98 15.87
C LYS A 34 24.08 -2.69 15.15
N GLU A 35 25.00 -2.78 14.20
CA GLU A 35 25.55 -1.64 13.46
C GLU A 35 24.81 -1.38 12.12
N GLY A 36 23.74 -2.12 11.85
CA GLY A 36 22.93 -2.04 10.64
C GLY A 36 22.98 -3.32 9.83
N VAL A 37 23.05 -3.16 8.51
CA VAL A 37 22.84 -4.25 7.56
C VAL A 37 24.11 -4.59 6.79
N THR A 38 24.41 -5.88 6.67
CA THR A 38 25.53 -6.44 5.92
C THR A 38 25.02 -7.22 4.71
N PHE A 39 25.47 -6.85 3.51
CA PHE A 39 25.14 -7.56 2.27
C PHE A 39 26.13 -8.71 2.04
N LEU A 40 25.64 -9.96 2.02
CA LEU A 40 26.49 -11.15 1.97
C LEU A 40 26.90 -11.54 0.52
N HIS A 41 26.43 -10.81 -0.49
CA HIS A 41 26.66 -11.07 -1.92
C HIS A 41 26.35 -12.53 -2.34
N LYS A 42 25.47 -13.20 -1.61
CA LYS A 42 25.08 -14.60 -1.85
C LYS A 42 23.63 -14.67 -2.30
N VAL A 43 23.37 -15.29 -3.45
CA VAL A 43 22.01 -15.50 -3.94
C VAL A 43 21.34 -16.61 -3.13
N VAL A 44 20.10 -16.40 -2.72
CA VAL A 44 19.27 -17.39 -2.01
C VAL A 44 17.91 -17.53 -2.70
N GLU A 45 17.38 -18.75 -2.67
CA GLU A 45 16.06 -19.09 -3.23
C GLU A 45 14.95 -18.72 -2.25
N SER A 46 14.78 -17.42 -2.03
CA SER A 46 13.68 -16.87 -1.24
C SER A 46 13.21 -15.55 -1.84
N PRO A 47 11.91 -15.23 -1.74
CA PRO A 47 11.45 -13.86 -1.94
C PRO A 47 12.15 -12.95 -0.92
N SER A 48 12.36 -11.68 -1.29
CA SER A 48 12.90 -10.70 -0.35
C SER A 48 11.81 -10.23 0.62
N ASP A 49 12.11 -10.30 1.90
CA ASP A 49 11.20 -10.06 3.03
C ASP A 49 11.05 -8.56 3.34
N ARG A 50 12.04 -7.74 2.95
CA ARG A 50 12.19 -6.33 3.32
C ARG A 50 12.93 -5.51 2.27
N SER A 51 12.66 -4.20 2.26
CA SER A 51 13.40 -3.23 1.46
C SER A 51 14.49 -2.54 2.29
N TYR A 52 15.75 -2.60 1.83
CA TYR A 52 16.91 -2.04 2.54
C TYR A 52 17.34 -0.66 2.03
N GLY A 53 16.42 0.12 1.45
CA GLY A 53 16.73 1.39 0.79
C GLY A 53 17.33 2.45 1.73
N ILE A 54 16.83 2.53 2.96
CA ILE A 54 17.34 3.47 3.98
C ILE A 54 18.75 3.04 4.42
N GLU A 55 19.01 1.74 4.51
CA GLU A 55 20.29 1.17 4.88
C GLU A 55 21.34 1.40 3.80
N VAL A 56 20.97 1.27 2.52
CA VAL A 56 21.82 1.61 1.38
C VAL A 56 22.11 3.12 1.37
N ALA A 57 21.12 3.98 1.63
CA ALA A 57 21.32 5.43 1.72
C ALA A 57 22.30 5.80 2.85
N ARG A 58 22.22 5.11 3.99
CA ARG A 58 23.18 5.29 5.10
C ARG A 58 24.61 4.92 4.68
N LEU A 59 24.80 3.79 3.98
CA LEU A 59 26.10 3.39 3.46
C LEU A 59 26.64 4.38 2.41
N ALA A 60 25.75 5.01 1.63
CA ALA A 60 26.09 6.06 0.68
C ALA A 60 26.45 7.42 1.32
N GLY A 61 26.39 7.54 2.65
CA GLY A 61 26.75 8.76 3.37
C GLY A 61 25.66 9.83 3.39
N VAL A 62 24.40 9.45 3.16
CA VAL A 62 23.27 10.39 3.27
C VAL A 62 23.19 10.95 4.70
N PRO A 63 22.95 12.27 4.88
CA PRO A 63 22.92 12.88 6.22
C PRO A 63 21.92 12.22 7.17
N SER A 64 22.32 12.07 8.44
CA SER A 64 21.52 11.42 9.48
C SER A 64 20.13 12.05 9.67
N LEU A 65 20.01 13.37 9.50
CA LEU A 65 18.74 14.08 9.56
C LEU A 65 17.75 13.59 8.49
N VAL A 66 18.23 13.32 7.28
CA VAL A 66 17.41 12.81 6.17
C VAL A 66 17.00 11.37 6.47
N LEU A 67 17.95 10.52 6.88
CA LEU A 67 17.69 9.13 7.24
C LEU A 67 16.64 9.01 8.35
N ARG A 68 16.69 9.87 9.37
CA ARG A 68 15.71 9.90 10.46
C ARG A 68 14.31 10.21 9.94
N ARG A 69 14.17 11.27 9.13
CA ARG A 69 12.88 11.65 8.53
C ARG A 69 12.33 10.54 7.61
N SER A 70 13.19 9.89 6.84
CA SER A 70 12.78 8.76 5.99
C SER A 70 12.22 7.59 6.82
N LYS A 71 12.83 7.28 7.98
CA LYS A 71 12.32 6.25 8.89
C LYS A 71 10.97 6.62 9.52
N GLU A 72 10.79 7.88 9.90
CA GLU A 72 9.51 8.38 10.42
C GLU A 72 8.38 8.24 9.38
N LEU A 73 8.66 8.61 8.13
CA LEU A 73 7.70 8.46 7.03
C LEU A 73 7.39 7.00 6.72
N LEU A 74 8.41 6.14 6.70
CA LEU A 74 8.24 4.70 6.47
C LEU A 74 7.32 4.07 7.53
N ALA A 75 7.53 4.39 8.81
CA ALA A 75 6.68 3.90 9.90
C ALA A 75 5.21 4.33 9.71
N GLY A 76 4.97 5.54 9.21
CA GLY A 76 3.62 6.02 8.87
C GLY A 76 2.98 5.23 7.74
N PHE A 77 3.72 4.93 6.67
CA PHE A 77 3.22 4.13 5.55
C PHE A 77 2.96 2.67 5.93
N GLU A 78 3.84 2.06 6.73
CA GLU A 78 3.66 0.69 7.23
C GLU A 78 2.44 0.58 8.15
N ALA A 79 2.22 1.57 9.03
CA ALA A 79 1.04 1.63 9.88
C ALA A 79 -0.25 1.72 9.04
N ALA A 80 -0.30 2.64 8.08
CA ALA A 80 -1.45 2.80 7.18
C ALA A 80 -1.71 1.52 6.35
N ALA A 81 -0.66 0.88 5.84
CA ALA A 81 -0.77 -0.37 5.09
C ALA A 81 -1.27 -1.55 5.96
N ASN A 82 -0.97 -1.55 7.27
CA ASN A 82 -1.41 -2.59 8.18
C ASN A 82 -2.87 -2.39 8.64
N GLU A 83 -3.30 -1.14 8.82
CA GLU A 83 -4.71 -0.81 9.08
C GLU A 83 -5.60 -1.27 7.93
N GLN A 84 -5.16 -1.12 6.67
CA GLN A 84 -5.88 -1.63 5.50
C GLN A 84 -5.87 -3.17 5.37
N LYS A 85 -4.90 -3.88 5.96
CA LYS A 85 -4.86 -5.35 5.95
C LYS A 85 -5.74 -5.98 7.03
N SER A 86 -5.98 -5.28 8.14
CA SER A 86 -6.79 -5.78 9.25
C SER A 86 -8.31 -5.81 8.98
N SER A 87 -8.77 -5.27 7.84
CA SER A 87 -10.18 -5.20 7.45
C SER A 87 -10.62 -6.18 6.35
N LEU A 88 -9.77 -7.14 5.94
CA LEU A 88 -10.07 -7.99 4.78
C LEU A 88 -9.90 -9.49 5.12
N PRO A 89 -10.98 -10.29 5.23
CA PRO A 89 -10.87 -11.72 5.05
C PRO A 89 -10.60 -12.01 3.57
N VAL A 90 -9.68 -12.92 3.32
CA VAL A 90 -9.23 -13.38 2.01
C VAL A 90 -10.40 -14.03 1.25
N ASN A 91 -10.94 -13.34 0.24
CA ASN A 91 -11.63 -13.98 -0.89
C ASN A 91 -11.57 -13.06 -2.13
N GLU A 92 -10.54 -13.24 -2.95
CA GLU A 92 -10.06 -12.26 -3.96
C GLU A 92 -11.04 -11.97 -5.12
N GLU A 93 -12.17 -12.68 -5.28
CA GLU A 93 -13.13 -12.41 -6.37
C GLU A 93 -14.46 -11.78 -5.94
N SER A 94 -14.81 -11.81 -4.65
CA SER A 94 -16.04 -11.20 -4.12
C SER A 94 -15.82 -9.78 -3.57
N GLN A 95 -14.56 -9.44 -3.29
CA GLN A 95 -14.21 -8.32 -2.42
C GLN A 95 -14.22 -6.95 -3.10
N MET A 96 -14.02 -6.86 -4.42
CA MET A 96 -14.17 -5.59 -5.14
C MET A 96 -15.64 -5.15 -5.28
N LYS A 97 -16.61 -6.06 -5.17
CA LYS A 97 -18.02 -5.74 -5.40
C LYS A 97 -18.82 -5.36 -4.16
N LEU A 98 -18.30 -5.61 -2.95
CA LEU A 98 -19.07 -5.45 -1.71
C LEU A 98 -18.67 -4.23 -0.87
N PHE A 99 -17.43 -3.74 -1.01
CA PHE A 99 -16.92 -2.58 -0.24
C PHE A 99 -17.03 -1.24 -0.98
N ASP A 100 -17.30 -1.25 -2.29
CA ASP A 100 -17.28 -0.04 -3.12
C ASP A 100 -18.66 0.59 -3.32
N VAL A 101 -19.75 -0.18 -3.29
CA VAL A 101 -21.11 0.31 -3.64
C VAL A 101 -21.55 1.49 -2.77
N GLY A 102 -21.19 1.49 -1.48
CA GLY A 102 -21.55 2.58 -0.56
C GLY A 102 -20.68 3.84 -0.74
N HIS A 103 -19.43 3.69 -1.16
CA HIS A 103 -18.52 4.80 -1.41
C HIS A 103 -18.82 5.44 -2.78
N GLU A 104 -19.06 4.60 -3.79
CA GLU A 104 -19.39 5.00 -5.15
C GLU A 104 -20.71 5.79 -5.20
N ALA A 105 -21.75 5.34 -4.49
CA ALA A 105 -23.01 6.07 -4.41
C ALA A 105 -22.89 7.50 -3.81
N ILE A 106 -22.00 7.69 -2.83
CA ILE A 106 -21.72 9.01 -2.23
C ILE A 106 -20.97 9.90 -3.22
N LEU A 107 -20.01 9.33 -3.96
CA LEU A 107 -19.23 10.05 -4.96
C LEU A 107 -20.08 10.44 -6.17
N GLU A 108 -20.97 9.57 -6.63
CA GLU A 108 -21.94 9.86 -7.69
C GLU A 108 -22.89 10.99 -7.32
N GLU A 109 -23.46 10.97 -6.11
CA GLU A 109 -24.35 12.04 -5.65
C GLU A 109 -23.63 13.39 -5.54
N LEU A 110 -22.37 13.39 -5.09
CA LEU A 110 -21.56 14.62 -5.03
C LEU A 110 -21.20 15.13 -6.43
N ALA A 111 -20.82 14.23 -7.34
CA ALA A 111 -20.47 14.60 -8.72
C ALA A 111 -21.69 15.10 -9.52
N ALA A 112 -22.89 14.61 -9.22
CA ALA A 112 -24.13 15.06 -9.84
C ALA A 112 -24.66 16.38 -9.26
N SER A 113 -24.08 16.86 -8.16
CA SER A 113 -24.49 18.13 -7.55
C SER A 113 -23.83 19.31 -8.25
N ASP A 114 -24.61 20.34 -8.58
CA ASP A 114 -24.13 21.59 -9.17
C ASP A 114 -24.24 22.75 -8.14
N PRO A 115 -23.11 23.13 -7.49
CA PRO A 115 -23.10 24.19 -6.49
C PRO A 115 -23.55 25.56 -7.00
N ASP A 116 -23.41 25.82 -8.31
CA ASP A 116 -23.71 27.12 -8.91
C ASP A 116 -25.20 27.29 -9.24
N GLU A 117 -25.93 26.18 -9.38
CA GLU A 117 -27.38 26.18 -9.65
C GLU A 117 -28.26 25.87 -8.43
N MET A 118 -27.67 25.69 -7.24
CA MET A 118 -28.42 25.37 -6.03
C MET A 118 -28.50 26.53 -5.03
N THR A 119 -29.61 26.59 -4.29
CA THR A 119 -29.73 27.54 -3.19
C THR A 119 -28.83 27.13 -2.02
N PRO A 120 -28.39 28.10 -1.17
CA PRO A 120 -27.59 27.79 0.01
C PRO A 120 -28.24 26.76 0.96
N MET A 121 -29.58 26.72 0.98
CA MET A 121 -30.33 25.75 1.80
C MET A 121 -30.25 24.34 1.20
N GLU A 122 -30.35 24.20 -0.11
CA GLU A 122 -30.22 22.90 -0.81
C GLU A 122 -28.80 22.34 -0.69
N ALA A 123 -27.79 23.19 -0.87
CA ALA A 123 -26.39 22.82 -0.64
C ALA A 123 -26.18 22.28 0.78
N LEU A 124 -26.72 22.97 1.78
CA LEU A 124 -26.62 22.55 3.17
C LEU A 124 -27.35 21.22 3.40
N GLN A 125 -28.52 21.01 2.80
CA GLN A 125 -29.26 19.74 2.89
C GLN A 125 -28.49 18.56 2.28
N ILE A 126 -27.82 18.77 1.14
CA ILE A 126 -26.97 17.75 0.50
C ILE A 126 -25.80 17.38 1.44
N VAL A 127 -25.11 18.37 2.02
CA VAL A 127 -24.02 18.13 2.98
C VAL A 127 -24.49 17.30 4.18
N TYR A 128 -25.66 17.61 4.74
CA TYR A 128 -26.23 16.82 5.84
C TYR A 128 -26.55 15.38 5.43
N ARG A 129 -27.05 15.18 4.21
CA ARG A 129 -27.38 13.86 3.66
C ARG A 129 -26.12 13.03 3.42
N LEU A 130 -25.15 13.58 2.69
CA LEU A 130 -23.85 12.93 2.42
C LEU A 130 -23.11 12.59 3.72
N ARG A 131 -23.15 13.48 4.72
CA ARG A 131 -22.58 13.21 6.05
C ARG A 131 -23.28 12.04 6.76
N LYS A 132 -24.60 11.92 6.62
CA LYS A 132 -25.36 10.82 7.23
C LYS A 132 -25.02 9.50 6.56
N GLU A 133 -24.95 9.46 5.23
CA GLU A 133 -24.61 8.25 4.49
C GLU A 133 -23.13 7.86 4.70
N SER A 134 -22.21 8.82 4.71
CA SER A 134 -20.79 8.54 4.96
C SER A 134 -20.53 7.97 6.37
N ARG A 135 -21.27 8.43 7.40
CA ARG A 135 -21.18 7.85 8.75
C ARG A 135 -21.66 6.40 8.80
N LYS A 136 -22.68 6.02 8.02
CA LYS A 136 -23.15 4.64 7.92
C LYS A 136 -22.10 3.75 7.23
N VAL A 137 -21.53 4.24 6.13
CA VAL A 137 -20.51 3.51 5.35
C VAL A 137 -19.22 3.32 6.17
N LEU A 138 -18.80 4.34 6.92
CA LEU A 138 -17.59 4.31 7.76
C LEU A 138 -17.82 3.71 9.17
N GLY A 139 -19.04 3.27 9.51
CA GLY A 139 -19.34 2.60 10.78
C GLY A 139 -19.25 3.50 12.03
N PHE A 140 -19.36 4.83 11.88
CA PHE A 140 -19.41 5.74 13.03
C PHE A 140 -20.75 5.62 13.76
N LYS A 141 -20.71 5.24 15.04
CA LYS A 141 -21.87 5.35 15.95
C LYS A 141 -22.28 6.82 16.15
#